data_AF-A0A7W2L352-F1
#
_entry.id   AF-A0A7W2L352-F1
#
_cell.length_a   1.000
_cell.length_b   1.000
_cell.length_c   1.000
_cell.angle_alpha   90.00
_cell.angle_beta   90.00
_cell.angle_gamma   90.00
#
_symmetry.space_group_name_H-M   'P 1'
#
loop_
_entity.id
_entity.type
_entity.pdbx_description
1 polymer ?
#
loop_
_entity_poly.entity_id
_entity_poly.type
_entity_poly.pdbx_seq_one_letter_code
_entity_poly.pdbx_strand_id
1 'polypeptide(L)'
;MRICYIWVENFKNLNDFGINLRNDFKFRYDSETHKLSRCKQAELPPELLGDNILDATAILGINGAGKTNALELTCLSLKSSERIKTPSIIVYESRGKLCYINNTNNEINTDFPAQRRDDHKDLKDLTVIYFSNVFDENQLDLGKYVQDISTNLKHNRKKNIFEKKEPGSDIATQIRFIRSSQFPKIKIDTPRTFELRIDRSVRATNNDRIHNTNGLISKISTLQNMLRKRTWVTEAQLAAIAIQGLVLYQVLAEHRENKSLTQQIDSALYNPGHEDLTMREALQVARDYFISNKNLTLGGYDGDISRLIDIVIALEFHLGSMNIRIDDSIKSSRYTFTLDFNNNQQSPYLELSEIIGIIKSGSMNWTGVSSGQKAYLNMFSAIWSTLSKVGKAKNNSGTLLCIDEADLYLHPK
;
A
#
# COMPACT_ATOMS: atom_id res chain seq x y z
N MET A 1 8.22 -19.07 -16.01
CA MET A 1 9.26 -18.18 -16.59
C MET A 1 10.39 -18.07 -15.58
N ARG A 2 11.66 -18.08 -16.02
CA ARG A 2 12.83 -17.93 -15.13
C ARG A 2 13.85 -16.97 -15.75
N ILE A 3 14.15 -15.85 -15.10
CA ILE A 3 15.17 -14.91 -15.60
C ILE A 3 16.55 -15.43 -15.21
N CYS A 4 17.47 -15.50 -16.17
CA CYS A 4 18.75 -16.16 -15.98
C CYS A 4 19.90 -15.16 -15.85
N TYR A 5 19.99 -14.21 -16.77
CA TYR A 5 21.12 -13.29 -16.86
C TYR A 5 20.72 -11.98 -17.54
N ILE A 6 21.27 -10.87 -17.08
CA ILE A 6 21.14 -9.56 -17.73
C ILE A 6 22.54 -8.96 -17.83
N TRP A 7 22.89 -8.46 -19.01
CA TRP A 7 24.12 -7.71 -19.25
C TRP A 7 23.80 -6.35 -19.85
N VAL A 8 24.63 -5.35 -19.51
CA VAL A 8 24.57 -4.01 -20.09
C VAL A 8 25.98 -3.48 -20.30
N GLU A 9 26.19 -2.77 -21.40
CA GLU A 9 27.46 -2.12 -21.69
C GLU A 9 27.74 -0.97 -20.72
N ASN A 10 26.75 -0.09 -20.52
CA ASN A 10 26.84 1.05 -19.61
C ASN A 10 25.46 1.35 -19.00
N PHE A 11 25.36 1.45 -17.68
CA PHE A 11 24.17 1.88 -16.95
C PHE A 11 24.55 2.53 -15.62
N LYS A 12 24.39 3.86 -15.53
CA LYS A 12 24.84 4.64 -14.35
C LYS A 12 26.31 4.36 -14.05
N ASN A 13 26.63 3.79 -12.88
CA ASN A 13 28.00 3.43 -12.51
C ASN A 13 28.38 1.97 -12.86
N LEU A 14 27.50 1.23 -13.55
CA LEU A 14 27.73 -0.13 -13.99
C LEU A 14 28.25 -0.11 -15.43
N ASN A 15 29.48 -0.57 -15.66
CA ASN A 15 30.12 -0.65 -16.97
C ASN A 15 30.52 -2.10 -17.25
N ASP A 16 30.22 -2.58 -18.45
CA ASP A 16 30.39 -3.99 -18.88
C ASP A 16 29.89 -4.98 -17.79
N PHE A 17 28.67 -4.73 -17.31
CA PHE A 17 28.15 -5.35 -16.12
C PHE A 17 27.15 -6.45 -16.44
N GLY A 18 27.36 -7.63 -15.84
CA GLY A 18 26.47 -8.78 -15.95
C GLY A 18 25.95 -9.26 -14.58
N ILE A 19 24.64 -9.39 -14.44
CA ILE A 19 23.98 -9.96 -13.25
C ILE A 19 23.40 -11.34 -13.56
N ASN A 20 23.74 -12.32 -12.72
CA ASN A 20 23.22 -13.68 -12.79
C ASN A 20 22.10 -13.87 -11.76
N LEU A 21 20.93 -14.28 -12.24
CA LEU A 21 19.71 -14.46 -11.44
C LEU A 21 19.32 -15.93 -11.26
N ARG A 22 20.13 -16.84 -11.80
CA ARG A 22 19.91 -18.28 -11.80
C ARG A 22 20.95 -19.01 -10.95
N ASN A 23 20.53 -20.00 -10.16
CA ASN A 23 21.38 -20.66 -9.16
C ASN A 23 22.13 -21.91 -9.66
N ASP A 24 21.65 -22.62 -10.66
CA ASP A 24 22.27 -23.85 -11.23
C ASP A 24 23.26 -23.54 -12.38
N PHE A 25 23.17 -22.36 -13.00
CA PHE A 25 24.05 -21.93 -14.08
C PHE A 25 24.51 -20.49 -13.92
N LYS A 26 25.77 -20.25 -14.32
CA LYS A 26 26.37 -18.92 -14.44
C LYS A 26 26.60 -18.60 -15.90
N PHE A 27 26.14 -17.44 -16.31
CA PHE A 27 26.29 -16.87 -17.64
C PHE A 27 27.33 -15.75 -17.62
N ARG A 28 28.04 -15.61 -18.74
CA ARG A 28 28.99 -14.52 -18.97
C ARG A 28 28.96 -14.13 -20.43
N TYR A 29 28.81 -12.84 -20.68
CA TYR A 29 29.04 -12.25 -22.00
C TYR A 29 30.46 -11.67 -22.06
N ASP A 30 31.12 -11.86 -23.19
CA ASP A 30 32.42 -11.30 -23.49
C ASP A 30 32.25 -10.32 -24.66
N SER A 31 32.48 -9.04 -24.39
CA SER A 31 32.22 -7.94 -25.31
C SER A 31 33.20 -7.87 -26.48
N GLU A 32 34.41 -8.41 -26.32
CA GLU A 32 35.45 -8.46 -27.37
C GLU A 32 35.20 -9.58 -28.36
N THR A 33 34.84 -10.77 -27.86
CA THR A 33 34.61 -11.97 -28.69
C THR A 33 33.14 -12.16 -29.09
N HIS A 34 32.24 -11.33 -28.57
CA HIS A 34 30.78 -11.43 -28.72
C HIS A 34 30.22 -12.81 -28.33
N LYS A 35 30.90 -13.48 -27.39
CA LYS A 35 30.53 -14.83 -26.94
C LYS A 35 29.69 -14.75 -25.66
N LEU A 36 28.51 -15.34 -25.70
CA LEU A 36 27.66 -15.58 -24.54
C LEU A 36 27.84 -17.04 -24.10
N SER A 37 28.50 -17.20 -22.95
CA SER A 37 28.86 -18.50 -22.38
C SER A 37 28.02 -18.87 -21.17
N ARG A 38 27.87 -20.16 -20.91
CA ARG A 38 27.21 -20.69 -19.71
C ARG A 38 28.02 -21.85 -19.09
N CYS A 39 28.26 -21.78 -17.79
CA CYS A 39 28.82 -22.88 -17.01
C CYS A 39 27.87 -23.34 -15.89
N LYS A 40 27.90 -24.63 -15.57
CA LYS A 40 27.18 -25.17 -14.40
C LYS A 40 27.87 -24.70 -13.12
N GLN A 41 27.10 -24.38 -12.09
CA GLN A 41 27.63 -24.07 -10.75
C GLN A 41 27.01 -24.97 -9.69
N ALA A 42 27.55 -24.93 -8.47
CA ALA A 42 27.00 -25.66 -7.35
C ALA A 42 25.58 -25.17 -7.05
N GLU A 43 24.63 -26.10 -6.98
CA GLU A 43 23.24 -25.80 -6.65
C GLU A 43 23.14 -25.33 -5.19
N LEU A 44 22.19 -24.44 -4.91
CA LEU A 44 21.89 -24.07 -3.53
C LEU A 44 21.32 -25.29 -2.78
N PRO A 45 21.59 -25.43 -1.47
CA PRO A 45 20.97 -26.47 -0.67
C PRO A 45 19.44 -26.43 -0.82
N PRO A 46 18.76 -27.55 -1.12
CA PRO A 46 17.31 -27.58 -1.31
C PRO A 46 16.54 -27.05 -0.10
N GLU A 47 17.11 -27.17 1.10
CA GLU A 47 16.50 -26.72 2.35
C GLU A 47 16.44 -25.18 2.47
N LEU A 48 17.23 -24.45 1.67
CA LEU A 48 17.31 -22.99 1.72
C LEU A 48 16.10 -22.32 1.05
N LEU A 49 15.50 -22.97 0.06
CA LEU A 49 14.41 -22.44 -0.76
C LEU A 49 13.18 -23.34 -0.62
N GLY A 50 12.00 -22.75 -0.42
CA GLY A 50 10.76 -23.52 -0.46
C GLY A 50 10.34 -23.88 -1.88
N ASP A 51 9.42 -24.84 -2.03
CA ASP A 51 8.96 -25.38 -3.32
C ASP A 51 8.45 -24.35 -4.34
N ASN A 52 8.10 -23.14 -3.89
CA ASN A 52 7.56 -22.07 -4.72
C ASN A 52 8.60 -21.03 -5.14
N ILE A 53 9.89 -21.22 -4.80
CA ILE A 53 10.97 -20.31 -5.14
C ILE A 53 11.92 -21.03 -6.10
N LEU A 54 12.03 -20.52 -7.33
CA LEU A 54 12.92 -21.08 -8.35
C LEU A 54 14.38 -20.70 -8.12
N ASP A 55 14.62 -19.45 -7.71
CA ASP A 55 15.95 -18.91 -7.50
C ASP A 55 15.96 -17.83 -6.41
N ALA A 56 17.11 -17.68 -5.77
CA ALA A 56 17.44 -16.55 -4.91
C ALA A 56 18.88 -16.07 -5.19
N THR A 57 19.02 -14.79 -5.49
CA THR A 57 20.31 -14.13 -5.73
C THR A 57 20.51 -13.01 -4.73
N ALA A 58 21.66 -13.01 -4.05
CA ALA A 58 22.11 -11.90 -3.22
C ALA A 58 23.08 -11.01 -4.01
N ILE A 59 22.82 -9.71 -4.05
CA ILE A 59 23.75 -8.71 -4.63
C ILE A 59 24.50 -8.06 -3.47
N LEU A 60 25.77 -8.45 -3.29
CA LEU A 60 26.60 -7.97 -2.20
C LEU A 60 27.64 -6.97 -2.71
N GLY A 61 27.92 -5.95 -1.90
CA GLY A 61 28.89 -4.93 -2.22
C GLY A 61 28.90 -3.81 -1.19
N ILE A 62 30.00 -3.07 -1.15
CA ILE A 62 30.12 -1.88 -0.29
C ILE A 62 29.12 -0.78 -0.70
N ASN A 63 28.98 0.24 0.15
CA ASN A 63 28.17 1.41 -0.17
C ASN A 63 28.71 2.11 -1.43
N GLY A 64 27.82 2.53 -2.32
CA GLY A 64 28.19 3.14 -3.60
C GLY A 64 28.64 2.16 -4.70
N ALA A 65 28.73 0.85 -4.45
CA ALA A 65 29.15 -0.15 -5.45
C ALA A 65 28.15 -0.37 -6.60
N GLY A 66 26.94 0.21 -6.52
CA GLY A 66 25.91 0.08 -7.56
C GLY A 66 24.87 -1.02 -7.34
N LYS A 67 24.72 -1.55 -6.11
CA LYS A 67 23.71 -2.58 -5.78
C LYS A 67 22.29 -2.19 -6.19
N THR A 68 21.82 -1.03 -5.74
CA THR A 68 20.51 -0.48 -6.10
C THR A 68 20.39 -0.21 -7.61
N ASN A 69 21.46 0.26 -8.26
CA ASN A 69 21.48 0.45 -9.72
C ASN A 69 21.35 -0.88 -10.47
N ALA A 70 21.87 -1.99 -9.93
CA ALA A 70 21.72 -3.32 -10.53
C ALA A 70 20.27 -3.84 -10.41
N LEU A 71 19.58 -3.54 -9.30
CA LEU A 71 18.15 -3.83 -9.13
C LEU A 71 17.30 -2.99 -10.09
N GLU A 72 17.58 -1.69 -10.21
CA GLU A 72 16.89 -0.80 -11.14
C GLU A 72 17.10 -1.23 -12.60
N LEU A 73 18.33 -1.57 -12.98
CA LEU A 73 18.63 -2.16 -14.29
C LEU A 73 17.78 -3.40 -14.53
N THR A 74 17.72 -4.33 -13.57
CA THR A 74 16.93 -5.55 -13.68
C THR A 74 15.45 -5.24 -13.92
N CYS A 75 14.88 -4.30 -13.16
CA CYS A 75 13.51 -3.84 -13.31
C CYS A 75 13.24 -3.23 -14.70
N LEU A 76 14.09 -2.29 -15.13
CA LEU A 76 13.96 -1.63 -16.42
C LEU A 76 14.12 -2.60 -17.59
N SER A 77 15.13 -3.48 -17.57
CA SER A 77 15.37 -4.47 -18.62
C SER A 77 14.15 -5.36 -18.86
N LEU A 78 13.40 -5.70 -17.80
CA LEU A 78 12.27 -6.62 -17.90
C LEU A 78 10.95 -5.93 -18.22
N LYS A 79 10.77 -4.66 -17.85
CA LYS A 79 9.47 -3.97 -17.88
C LYS A 79 9.42 -2.62 -18.58
N SER A 80 10.57 -2.03 -18.90
CA SER A 80 10.64 -0.76 -19.64
C SER A 80 11.95 -0.71 -20.42
N SER A 81 12.22 -1.78 -21.18
CA SER A 81 13.47 -1.97 -21.92
C SER A 81 13.73 -0.85 -22.94
N GLU A 82 12.66 -0.20 -23.43
CA GLU A 82 12.74 0.98 -24.31
C GLU A 82 13.45 2.18 -23.66
N ARG A 83 13.57 2.20 -22.33
CA ARG A 83 14.34 3.22 -21.60
C ARG A 83 15.83 2.93 -21.55
N ILE A 84 16.24 1.69 -21.83
CA ILE A 84 17.65 1.30 -21.89
C ILE A 84 18.16 1.56 -23.31
N LYS A 85 18.91 2.65 -23.48
CA LYS A 85 19.49 3.05 -24.77
C LYS A 85 20.85 2.43 -25.05
N THR A 86 21.40 1.70 -24.09
CA THR A 86 22.72 1.08 -24.20
C THR A 86 22.60 -0.38 -24.63
N PRO A 87 23.64 -0.91 -25.32
CA PRO A 87 23.69 -2.32 -25.69
C PRO A 87 23.46 -3.20 -24.46
N SER A 88 22.55 -4.17 -24.59
CA SER A 88 22.15 -5.05 -23.50
C SER A 88 21.72 -6.41 -24.01
N ILE A 89 21.83 -7.40 -23.11
CA ILE A 89 21.47 -8.79 -23.36
C ILE A 89 20.64 -9.27 -22.19
N ILE A 90 19.54 -9.98 -22.47
CA ILE A 90 18.71 -10.63 -21.46
C ILE A 90 18.61 -12.09 -21.82
N VAL A 91 18.93 -12.99 -20.88
CA VAL A 91 18.76 -14.44 -21.01
C VAL A 91 17.70 -14.90 -20.03
N TYR A 92 16.78 -15.73 -20.50
CA TYR A 92 15.72 -16.29 -19.68
C TYR A 92 15.31 -17.68 -20.18
N GLU A 93 14.58 -18.41 -19.35
CA GLU A 93 14.00 -19.69 -19.68
C GLU A 93 12.47 -19.58 -19.72
N SER A 94 11.91 -19.98 -20.87
CA SER A 94 10.47 -20.03 -21.10
C SER A 94 10.09 -21.41 -21.64
N ARG A 95 9.13 -22.08 -20.98
CA ARG A 95 8.64 -23.41 -21.36
C ARG A 95 9.76 -24.44 -21.57
N GLY A 96 10.76 -24.45 -20.69
CA GLY A 96 11.89 -25.39 -20.72
C GLY A 96 12.97 -25.08 -21.76
N LYS A 97 12.88 -23.94 -22.46
CA LYS A 97 13.86 -23.51 -23.47
C LYS A 97 14.53 -22.22 -23.06
N LEU A 98 15.85 -22.16 -23.23
CA LEU A 98 16.59 -20.92 -23.09
C LEU A 98 16.34 -20.01 -24.29
N CYS A 99 16.07 -18.75 -23.99
CA CYS A 99 15.90 -17.67 -24.94
C CYS A 99 16.83 -16.52 -24.56
N TYR A 100 17.18 -15.69 -25.55
CA TYR A 100 17.85 -14.43 -25.29
C TYR A 100 17.32 -13.31 -26.16
N ILE A 101 17.30 -12.10 -25.60
CA ILE A 101 17.08 -10.84 -26.32
C ILE A 101 18.43 -10.15 -26.42
N ASN A 102 18.76 -9.68 -27.63
CA ASN A 102 20.01 -9.00 -27.94
C ASN A 102 19.71 -7.64 -28.55
N ASN A 103 20.04 -6.57 -27.83
CA ASN A 103 19.98 -5.19 -28.30
C ASN A 103 21.38 -4.61 -28.56
N THR A 104 22.39 -5.46 -28.73
CA THR A 104 23.72 -5.04 -29.19
C THR A 104 23.75 -4.94 -30.72
N ASN A 105 24.74 -4.23 -31.26
CA ASN A 105 24.95 -4.13 -32.71
C ASN A 105 25.60 -5.38 -33.31
N ASN A 106 26.02 -6.33 -32.48
CA ASN A 106 26.77 -7.50 -32.91
C ASN A 106 25.90 -8.76 -32.83
N GLU A 107 26.15 -9.71 -33.74
CA GLU A 107 25.64 -11.06 -33.56
C GLU A 107 26.34 -11.73 -32.38
N ILE A 108 25.59 -12.51 -31.62
CA ILE A 108 26.09 -13.18 -30.41
C ILE A 108 26.24 -14.66 -30.71
N ASN A 109 27.43 -15.18 -30.41
CA ASN A 109 27.72 -16.60 -30.45
C ASN A 109 27.44 -17.24 -29.08
N THR A 110 26.59 -18.26 -29.05
CA THR A 110 26.25 -18.99 -27.81
C THR A 110 26.96 -20.34 -27.77
N ASP A 111 27.45 -20.76 -26.60
CA ASP A 111 27.97 -22.12 -26.39
C ASP A 111 26.94 -23.09 -25.81
N PHE A 112 25.66 -22.69 -25.80
CA PHE A 112 24.53 -23.47 -25.35
C PHE A 112 23.33 -23.28 -26.27
N PRO A 113 22.38 -24.25 -26.33
CA PRO A 113 21.19 -24.11 -27.15
C PRO A 113 20.31 -22.98 -26.62
N ALA A 114 20.14 -21.91 -27.41
CA ALA A 114 19.30 -20.77 -27.06
C ALA A 114 18.60 -20.20 -28.30
N GLN A 115 17.36 -19.75 -28.11
CA GLN A 115 16.61 -19.11 -29.18
C GLN A 115 16.65 -17.58 -29.05
N ARG A 116 17.07 -16.89 -30.12
CA ARG A 116 16.99 -15.42 -30.18
C ARG A 116 15.52 -14.98 -30.19
N ARG A 117 15.24 -13.86 -29.53
CA ARG A 117 13.96 -13.15 -29.50
C ARG A 117 14.20 -11.69 -29.85
N ASP A 118 13.34 -11.15 -30.70
CA ASP A 118 13.47 -9.77 -31.20
C ASP A 118 12.69 -8.76 -30.35
N ASP A 119 11.85 -9.25 -29.43
CA ASP A 119 11.04 -8.42 -28.55
C ASP A 119 10.91 -9.04 -27.14
N HIS A 120 10.27 -8.28 -26.24
CA HIS A 120 10.07 -8.64 -24.85
C HIS A 120 8.69 -9.29 -24.61
N LYS A 121 7.98 -9.77 -25.65
CA LYS A 121 6.61 -10.31 -25.50
C LYS A 121 6.55 -11.47 -24.52
N ASP A 122 7.55 -12.35 -24.54
CA ASP A 122 7.65 -13.48 -23.61
C ASP A 122 7.66 -13.02 -22.14
N LEU A 123 8.23 -11.83 -21.86
CA LEU A 123 8.39 -11.28 -20.51
C LEU A 123 7.19 -10.43 -20.06
N LYS A 124 6.21 -10.19 -20.94
CA LYS A 124 5.05 -9.33 -20.65
C LYS A 124 4.29 -9.81 -19.40
N ASP A 125 4.11 -11.12 -19.31
CA ASP A 125 3.33 -11.78 -18.27
C ASP A 125 4.13 -12.13 -17.00
N LEU A 126 5.42 -11.76 -16.93
CA LEU A 126 6.20 -11.87 -15.69
C LEU A 126 5.76 -10.76 -14.72
N THR A 127 5.47 -11.06 -13.47
CA THR A 127 5.28 -10.00 -12.47
C THR A 127 6.64 -9.56 -11.94
N VAL A 128 6.93 -8.26 -11.90
CA VAL A 128 8.13 -7.71 -11.26
C VAL A 128 7.71 -6.81 -10.12
N ILE A 129 8.13 -7.14 -8.91
CA ILE A 129 7.84 -6.41 -7.67
C ILE A 129 9.15 -5.82 -7.16
N TYR A 130 9.13 -4.56 -6.77
CA TYR A 130 10.27 -3.90 -6.11
C TYR A 130 9.86 -3.47 -4.71
N PHE A 131 10.72 -3.73 -3.73
CA PHE A 131 10.53 -3.30 -2.35
C PHE A 131 11.83 -2.71 -1.79
N SER A 132 11.72 -1.53 -1.21
CA SER A 132 12.74 -0.92 -0.35
C SER A 132 12.07 -0.34 0.90
N ASN A 133 12.75 -0.51 2.02
CA ASN A 133 12.34 0.04 3.31
C ASN A 133 13.19 1.26 3.73
N VAL A 134 14.06 1.73 2.83
CA VAL A 134 14.81 2.98 3.00
C VAL A 134 13.94 4.14 2.55
N PHE A 135 13.76 5.11 3.45
CA PHE A 135 13.18 6.39 3.10
C PHE A 135 14.26 7.40 2.71
N ASP A 136 14.55 7.47 1.42
CA ASP A 136 15.36 8.52 0.81
C ASP A 136 14.56 9.23 -0.30
N GLU A 137 14.81 10.53 -0.47
CA GLU A 137 14.12 11.32 -1.51
C GLU A 137 14.55 10.94 -2.94
N ASN A 138 15.54 10.04 -3.07
CA ASN A 138 16.04 9.54 -4.33
C ASN A 138 15.04 8.57 -4.95
N GLN A 139 14.39 8.99 -6.03
CA GLN A 139 13.48 8.14 -6.78
C GLN A 139 14.26 7.31 -7.81
N LEU A 140 14.12 5.99 -7.72
CA LEU A 140 14.51 5.08 -8.79
C LEU A 140 13.50 5.14 -9.92
N ASP A 141 13.98 5.12 -11.17
CA ASP A 141 13.09 4.98 -12.31
C ASP A 141 12.93 3.50 -12.65
N LEU A 142 11.97 2.85 -12.01
CA LEU A 142 11.74 1.40 -12.17
C LEU A 142 10.94 1.04 -13.42
N GLY A 143 10.39 2.03 -14.13
CA GLY A 143 9.50 1.80 -15.27
C GLY A 143 8.02 1.60 -14.91
N LYS A 144 7.15 1.58 -15.92
CA LYS A 144 5.68 1.66 -15.74
C LYS A 144 5.03 0.38 -15.23
N TYR A 145 5.62 -0.78 -15.53
CA TYR A 145 5.02 -2.10 -15.28
C TYR A 145 5.68 -2.86 -14.12
N VAL A 146 6.47 -2.16 -13.31
CA VAL A 146 7.02 -2.66 -12.05
C VAL A 146 6.09 -2.26 -10.91
N GLN A 147 5.77 -3.24 -10.05
CA GLN A 147 4.95 -3.01 -8.86
C GLN A 147 5.87 -2.60 -7.72
N ASP A 148 6.10 -1.29 -7.59
CA ASP A 148 6.88 -0.74 -6.48
C ASP A 148 5.99 -0.61 -5.23
N ILE A 149 6.33 -1.43 -4.22
CA ILE A 149 5.62 -1.52 -2.94
C ILE A 149 6.40 -0.86 -1.80
N SER A 150 7.41 -0.06 -2.12
CA SER A 150 8.27 0.64 -1.17
C SER A 150 7.56 1.76 -0.41
N THR A 151 8.13 2.17 0.72
CA THR A 151 7.59 3.24 1.57
C THR A 151 7.62 4.63 0.92
N ASN A 152 8.51 4.87 -0.06
CA ASN A 152 8.82 6.22 -0.59
C ASN A 152 7.75 6.73 -1.55
N LEU A 153 7.15 5.84 -2.36
CA LEU A 153 6.02 6.18 -3.22
C LEU A 153 4.80 6.63 -2.41
N LYS A 154 4.56 6.00 -1.24
CA LYS A 154 3.36 6.23 -0.43
C LYS A 154 3.26 7.65 0.16
N HIS A 155 4.39 8.34 0.31
CA HIS A 155 4.46 9.67 0.93
C HIS A 155 4.55 10.83 -0.07
N ASN A 156 4.66 10.55 -1.37
CA ASN A 156 4.97 11.58 -2.35
C ASN A 156 3.72 12.08 -3.11
N ARG A 157 3.25 13.28 -2.73
CA ARG A 157 1.99 13.91 -3.22
C ARG A 157 1.91 14.14 -4.74
N LYS A 158 3.02 14.12 -5.48
CA LYS A 158 3.08 14.48 -6.92
C LYS A 158 2.55 13.41 -7.89
N LYS A 159 2.57 12.12 -7.52
CA LYS A 159 1.97 11.02 -8.33
C LYS A 159 0.52 10.69 -7.93
N ASN A 160 0.05 11.18 -6.77
CA ASN A 160 -1.30 10.95 -6.22
C ASN A 160 -2.47 11.52 -7.06
N ILE A 161 -2.20 12.11 -8.23
CA ILE A 161 -3.22 12.68 -9.11
C ILE A 161 -3.69 11.66 -10.17
N PHE A 162 -2.88 10.66 -10.52
CA PHE A 162 -3.17 9.77 -11.68
C PHE A 162 -3.35 8.28 -11.34
N GLU A 163 -2.98 7.83 -10.13
CA GLU A 163 -3.29 6.48 -9.68
C GLU A 163 -4.54 6.53 -8.80
N LYS A 164 -5.59 5.79 -9.21
CA LYS A 164 -6.75 5.51 -8.37
C LYS A 164 -6.23 5.10 -7.00
N LYS A 165 -6.51 5.89 -5.95
CA LYS A 165 -6.38 5.44 -4.56
C LYS A 165 -6.95 4.03 -4.53
N GLU A 166 -6.14 3.01 -4.25
CA GLU A 166 -6.74 1.86 -3.62
C GLU A 166 -7.20 2.32 -2.25
N PRO A 167 -8.50 2.23 -1.94
CA PRO A 167 -8.99 2.52 -0.61
C PRO A 167 -8.49 1.39 0.28
N GLY A 168 -7.52 1.75 1.10
CA GLY A 168 -6.88 0.87 2.05
C GLY A 168 -5.70 1.62 2.61
N SER A 169 -5.90 2.24 3.77
CA SER A 169 -4.78 2.68 4.60
C SER A 169 -3.83 1.48 4.80
N ASP A 170 -2.51 1.70 4.93
CA ASP A 170 -1.54 0.62 5.14
C ASP A 170 -1.99 -0.35 6.24
N ILE A 171 -2.68 0.20 7.25
CA ILE A 171 -3.29 -0.55 8.34
C ILE A 171 -4.39 -1.53 7.87
N ALA A 172 -5.23 -1.17 6.90
CA ALA A 172 -6.26 -2.06 6.34
C ALA A 172 -5.61 -3.29 5.68
N THR A 173 -4.56 -3.06 4.86
CA THR A 173 -3.78 -4.14 4.24
C THR A 173 -3.14 -5.04 5.28
N GLN A 174 -2.60 -4.45 6.37
CA GLN A 174 -2.02 -5.20 7.47
C GLN A 174 -3.05 -6.01 8.25
N ILE A 175 -4.24 -5.46 8.52
CA ILE A 175 -5.32 -6.20 9.19
C ILE A 175 -5.78 -7.37 8.32
N ARG A 176 -5.94 -7.17 7.00
CA ARG A 176 -6.27 -8.25 6.04
C ARG A 176 -5.17 -9.33 6.05
N PHE A 177 -3.91 -8.92 6.09
CA PHE A 177 -2.78 -9.85 6.17
C PHE A 177 -2.79 -10.62 7.50
N ILE A 178 -2.95 -9.97 8.65
CA ILE A 178 -3.02 -10.62 9.97
C ILE A 178 -4.15 -11.66 10.04
N ARG A 179 -5.28 -11.37 9.38
CA ARG A 179 -6.44 -12.28 9.27
C ARG A 179 -6.26 -13.40 8.23
N SER A 180 -5.17 -13.37 7.45
CA SER A 180 -4.91 -14.36 6.41
C SER A 180 -4.30 -15.65 6.97
N SER A 181 -4.42 -16.76 6.24
CA SER A 181 -3.80 -18.03 6.60
C SER A 181 -2.26 -18.03 6.46
N GLN A 182 -1.69 -16.97 5.88
CA GLN A 182 -0.26 -16.81 5.67
C GLN A 182 0.43 -16.16 6.89
N PHE A 183 -0.24 -15.28 7.62
CA PHE A 183 0.36 -14.55 8.75
C PHE A 183 1.00 -15.45 9.82
N PRO A 184 0.33 -16.54 10.30
CA PRO A 184 0.93 -17.43 11.29
C PRO A 184 2.25 -18.07 10.86
N LYS A 185 2.51 -18.17 9.54
CA LYS A 185 3.72 -18.80 9.00
C LYS A 185 4.98 -17.94 9.16
N ILE A 186 4.82 -16.62 9.35
CA ILE A 186 5.94 -15.67 9.41
C ILE A 186 6.51 -15.55 10.84
N LYS A 187 5.80 -16.07 11.85
CA LYS A 187 6.23 -16.06 13.26
C LYS A 187 6.53 -14.65 13.80
N ILE A 188 5.74 -13.65 13.36
CA ILE A 188 5.73 -12.30 13.94
C ILE A 188 4.60 -12.22 14.95
N ASP A 189 4.83 -11.56 16.08
CA ASP A 189 3.79 -11.33 17.08
C ASP A 189 2.65 -10.50 16.50
N THR A 190 1.41 -10.91 16.77
CA THR A 190 0.24 -10.09 16.43
C THR A 190 0.28 -8.80 17.24
N PRO A 191 0.23 -7.62 16.59
CA PRO A 191 0.05 -6.35 17.29
C PRO A 191 -1.19 -6.39 18.18
N ARG A 192 -1.21 -5.63 19.28
CA ARG A 192 -2.33 -5.68 20.23
C ARG A 192 -3.10 -4.38 20.34
N THR A 193 -2.56 -3.29 19.85
CA THR A 193 -3.16 -1.97 20.03
C THR A 193 -3.00 -1.07 18.81
N PHE A 194 -4.06 -0.32 18.52
CA PHE A 194 -3.99 0.80 17.59
C PHE A 194 -3.86 2.11 18.34
N GLU A 195 -3.16 3.07 17.73
CA GLU A 195 -3.29 4.49 18.00
C GLU A 195 -4.18 5.12 16.93
N LEU A 196 -5.22 5.82 17.39
CA LEU A 196 -6.13 6.60 16.57
C LEU A 196 -5.95 8.08 16.89
N ARG A 197 -5.54 8.87 15.91
CA ARG A 197 -5.42 10.33 16.04
C ARG A 197 -6.46 11.01 15.15
N ILE A 198 -7.30 11.86 15.72
CA ILE A 198 -8.40 12.52 15.00
C ILE A 198 -8.55 13.99 15.42
N ASP A 199 -8.91 14.86 14.49
CA ASP A 199 -9.29 16.24 14.83
C ASP A 199 -10.51 16.24 15.77
N ARG A 200 -10.49 17.14 16.76
CA ARG A 200 -11.54 17.23 17.79
C ARG A 200 -12.89 17.70 17.26
N SER A 201 -12.90 18.40 16.13
CA SER A 201 -14.08 18.93 15.48
C SER A 201 -13.76 19.32 14.04
N VAL A 202 -14.80 19.43 13.23
CA VAL A 202 -14.74 19.97 11.87
C VAL A 202 -14.22 21.41 11.90
N ARG A 203 -13.37 21.73 10.92
CA ARG A 203 -12.86 23.09 10.68
C ARG A 203 -13.12 23.46 9.23
N ALA A 204 -13.89 24.53 9.01
CA ALA A 204 -14.14 25.05 7.67
C ALA A 204 -12.83 25.51 7.02
N THR A 205 -12.58 25.05 5.79
CA THR A 205 -11.48 25.50 4.96
C THR A 205 -11.82 26.83 4.28
N ASN A 206 -10.81 27.50 3.67
CA ASN A 206 -11.06 28.73 2.93
C ASN A 206 -12.04 28.52 1.76
N ASN A 207 -12.00 27.36 1.10
CA ASN A 207 -12.95 27.03 0.04
C ASN A 207 -14.37 26.86 0.59
N ASP A 208 -14.52 26.25 1.77
CA ASP A 208 -15.83 26.07 2.39
C ASP A 208 -16.52 27.41 2.70
N ARG A 209 -15.74 28.43 3.07
CA ARG A 209 -16.26 29.77 3.44
C ARG A 209 -16.93 30.51 2.28
N ILE A 210 -16.63 30.15 1.05
CA ILE A 210 -17.16 30.79 -0.16
C ILE A 210 -18.48 30.11 -0.62
N HIS A 211 -18.81 28.95 -0.06
CA HIS A 211 -19.96 28.15 -0.49
C HIS A 211 -21.13 28.19 0.50
N ASN A 212 -22.34 27.94 -0.01
CA ASN A 212 -23.59 27.93 0.76
C ASN A 212 -23.63 26.85 1.85
N THR A 213 -22.72 25.87 1.83
CA THR A 213 -22.59 24.83 2.85
C THR A 213 -21.84 25.29 4.11
N ASN A 214 -21.23 26.48 4.13
CA ASN A 214 -20.49 27.00 5.29
C ASN A 214 -21.33 27.05 6.57
N GLY A 215 -22.61 27.43 6.45
CA GLY A 215 -23.54 27.45 7.58
C GLY A 215 -23.74 26.07 8.18
N LEU A 216 -23.89 25.04 7.33
CA LEU A 216 -24.08 23.65 7.74
C LEU A 216 -22.82 23.07 8.40
N ILE A 217 -21.65 23.36 7.84
CA ILE A 217 -20.35 22.96 8.41
C ILE A 217 -20.16 23.58 9.81
N SER A 218 -20.53 24.84 9.97
CA SER A 218 -20.49 25.55 11.25
C SER A 218 -21.48 24.96 12.27
N LYS A 219 -22.68 24.55 11.83
CA LYS A 219 -23.65 23.82 12.65
C LYS A 219 -23.09 22.49 13.15
N ILE A 220 -22.47 21.69 12.28
CA ILE A 220 -21.82 20.42 12.67
C ILE A 220 -20.73 20.67 13.73
N SER A 221 -19.83 21.63 13.48
CA SER A 221 -18.75 21.96 14.43
C SER A 221 -19.30 22.42 15.79
N THR A 222 -20.36 23.23 15.78
CA THR A 222 -21.06 23.69 16.99
C THR A 222 -21.69 22.52 17.74
N LEU A 223 -22.37 21.63 17.04
CA LEU A 223 -22.96 20.43 17.61
C LEU A 223 -21.89 19.53 18.26
N GLN A 224 -20.75 19.27 17.59
CA GLN A 224 -19.63 18.53 18.20
C GLN A 224 -19.14 19.17 19.50
N ASN A 225 -19.02 20.51 19.50
CA ASN A 225 -18.59 21.26 20.67
C ASN A 225 -19.59 21.21 21.83
N MET A 226 -20.89 21.15 21.53
CA MET A 226 -21.94 20.99 22.53
C MET A 226 -21.97 19.56 23.10
N LEU A 227 -21.97 18.54 22.22
CA LEU A 227 -22.05 17.14 22.62
C LEU A 227 -20.88 16.72 23.51
N ARG A 228 -19.66 17.15 23.18
CA ARG A 228 -18.47 16.80 23.99
C ARG A 228 -18.40 17.49 25.36
N LYS A 229 -19.20 18.54 25.58
CA LYS A 229 -19.28 19.29 26.84
C LYS A 229 -20.41 18.81 27.75
N ARG A 230 -21.21 17.82 27.30
CA ARG A 230 -22.20 17.18 28.17
C ARG A 230 -21.51 16.57 29.39
N THR A 231 -22.23 16.45 30.48
CA THR A 231 -21.73 15.74 31.66
C THR A 231 -21.58 14.25 31.32
N TRP A 232 -20.51 13.61 31.82
CA TRP A 232 -20.29 12.16 31.72
C TRP A 232 -20.09 11.59 30.30
N VAL A 233 -19.40 12.32 29.42
CA VAL A 233 -19.05 11.79 28.09
C VAL A 233 -17.91 10.77 28.21
N THR A 234 -18.14 9.54 27.76
CA THR A 234 -17.12 8.48 27.73
C THR A 234 -16.08 8.73 26.63
N GLU A 235 -14.93 8.09 26.72
CA GLU A 235 -13.88 8.18 25.67
C GLU A 235 -14.38 7.66 24.32
N ALA A 236 -15.21 6.61 24.33
CA ALA A 236 -15.89 6.08 23.15
C ALA A 236 -16.85 7.11 22.53
N GLN A 237 -17.64 7.80 23.35
CA GLN A 237 -18.51 8.88 22.90
C GLN A 237 -17.72 10.06 22.33
N LEU A 238 -16.63 10.48 22.97
CA LEU A 238 -15.76 11.56 22.48
C LEU A 238 -15.22 11.23 21.08
N ALA A 239 -14.70 10.02 20.90
CA ALA A 239 -14.20 9.56 19.60
C ALA A 239 -15.32 9.47 18.56
N ALA A 240 -16.49 8.92 18.94
CA ALA A 240 -17.64 8.81 18.04
C ALA A 240 -18.13 10.19 17.58
N ILE A 241 -18.33 11.16 18.48
CA ILE A 241 -18.73 12.54 18.15
C ILE A 241 -17.76 13.20 17.16
N ALA A 242 -16.46 13.01 17.38
CA ALA A 242 -15.43 13.54 16.51
C ALA A 242 -15.50 12.91 15.10
N ILE A 243 -15.53 11.58 15.01
CA ILE A 243 -15.57 10.85 13.74
C ILE A 243 -16.87 11.11 12.98
N GLN A 244 -18.03 11.05 13.64
CA GLN A 244 -19.35 11.28 13.03
C GLN A 244 -19.42 12.65 12.35
N GLY A 245 -18.96 13.71 13.03
CA GLY A 245 -18.96 15.05 12.43
C GLY A 245 -17.98 15.18 11.27
N LEU A 246 -16.80 14.53 11.36
CA LEU A 246 -15.83 14.52 10.26
C LEU A 246 -16.32 13.74 9.03
N VAL A 247 -17.07 12.65 9.23
CA VAL A 247 -17.71 11.89 8.14
C VAL A 247 -18.80 12.72 7.48
N LEU A 248 -19.70 13.35 8.26
CA LEU A 248 -20.72 14.26 7.72
C LEU A 248 -20.09 15.41 6.94
N TYR A 249 -19.01 16.00 7.46
CA TYR A 249 -18.25 17.01 6.73
C TYR A 249 -17.73 16.48 5.39
N GLN A 250 -17.15 15.28 5.36
CA GLN A 250 -16.64 14.68 4.13
C GLN A 250 -17.76 14.47 3.09
N VAL A 251 -18.93 13.97 3.53
CA VAL A 251 -20.11 13.80 2.67
C VAL A 251 -20.54 15.13 2.08
N LEU A 252 -20.67 16.16 2.90
CA LEU A 252 -21.08 17.50 2.45
C LEU A 252 -20.04 18.15 1.54
N ALA A 253 -18.74 17.97 1.82
CA ALA A 253 -17.68 18.58 1.03
C ALA A 253 -17.64 18.05 -0.41
N GLU A 254 -17.85 16.74 -0.60
CA GLU A 254 -17.83 16.08 -1.91
C GLU A 254 -19.17 16.14 -2.65
N HIS A 255 -20.30 16.14 -1.94
CA HIS A 255 -21.64 16.11 -2.53
C HIS A 255 -22.42 17.42 -2.36
N ARG A 256 -21.72 18.55 -2.12
CA ARG A 256 -22.32 19.88 -1.87
C ARG A 256 -23.26 20.39 -2.96
N GLU A 257 -23.13 19.91 -4.19
CA GLU A 257 -23.99 20.32 -5.31
C GLU A 257 -25.38 19.68 -5.24
N ASN A 258 -25.55 18.61 -4.46
CA ASN A 258 -26.83 17.95 -4.26
C ASN A 258 -27.67 18.70 -3.20
N LYS A 259 -28.48 19.65 -3.68
CA LYS A 259 -29.35 20.48 -2.82
C LYS A 259 -30.28 19.65 -1.93
N SER A 260 -30.89 18.59 -2.48
CA SER A 260 -31.81 17.71 -1.74
C SER A 260 -31.11 17.07 -0.54
N LEU A 261 -29.93 16.48 -0.76
CA LEU A 261 -29.12 15.89 0.30
C LEU A 261 -28.74 16.93 1.37
N THR A 262 -28.23 18.10 0.95
CA THR A 262 -27.80 19.14 1.89
C THR A 262 -28.95 19.67 2.74
N GLN A 263 -30.16 19.81 2.16
CA GLN A 263 -31.35 20.26 2.88
C GLN A 263 -31.84 19.20 3.87
N GLN A 264 -31.89 17.93 3.47
CA GLN A 264 -32.28 16.84 4.37
C GLN A 264 -31.31 16.69 5.54
N ILE A 265 -30.00 16.82 5.31
CA ILE A 265 -29.00 16.82 6.39
C ILE A 265 -29.18 18.04 7.31
N ASP A 266 -29.43 19.23 6.77
CA ASP A 266 -29.66 20.42 7.59
C ASP A 266 -30.90 20.28 8.48
N SER A 267 -32.00 19.76 7.93
CA SER A 267 -33.21 19.44 8.69
C SER A 267 -32.97 18.38 9.75
N ALA A 268 -32.21 17.32 9.45
CA ALA A 268 -31.89 16.26 10.39
C ALA A 268 -30.93 16.69 11.51
N LEU A 269 -30.13 17.75 11.30
CA LEU A 269 -29.34 18.38 12.36
C LEU A 269 -30.16 19.33 13.25
N TYR A 270 -31.36 19.70 12.81
CA TYR A 270 -32.27 20.61 13.51
C TYR A 270 -33.62 19.92 13.74
N ASN A 271 -33.69 19.07 14.77
CA ASN A 271 -34.94 18.44 15.17
C ASN A 271 -35.50 19.12 16.44
N PRO A 272 -36.43 20.08 16.32
CA PRO A 272 -36.99 20.80 17.47
C PRO A 272 -37.87 19.91 18.37
N GLY A 273 -38.13 18.64 18.00
CA GLY A 273 -38.97 17.70 18.75
C GLY A 273 -38.24 16.60 19.53
N HIS A 274 -36.90 16.51 19.44
CA HIS A 274 -36.12 15.52 20.20
C HIS A 274 -35.30 16.21 21.31
N GLU A 275 -35.42 15.71 22.54
CA GLU A 275 -34.64 16.19 23.69
C GLU A 275 -33.14 15.87 23.56
N ASP A 276 -32.80 14.83 22.78
CA ASP A 276 -31.41 14.40 22.58
C ASP A 276 -30.82 14.94 21.27
N LEU A 277 -30.07 16.05 21.36
CA LEU A 277 -29.19 16.44 20.24
C LEU A 277 -28.23 15.29 19.90
N THR A 278 -28.19 14.83 18.65
CA THR A 278 -27.27 13.81 18.14
C THR A 278 -26.94 14.05 16.66
N MET A 279 -25.97 13.31 16.10
CA MET A 279 -25.67 13.30 14.66
C MET A 279 -26.33 12.14 13.92
N ARG A 280 -27.10 11.31 14.62
CA ARG A 280 -27.59 10.02 14.11
C ARG A 280 -28.52 10.19 12.92
N GLU A 281 -29.48 11.10 13.02
CA GLU A 281 -30.47 11.35 11.96
C GLU A 281 -29.79 11.85 10.68
N ALA A 282 -28.86 12.80 10.82
CA ALA A 282 -28.08 13.31 9.69
C ALA A 282 -27.24 12.22 9.01
N LEU A 283 -26.68 11.28 9.79
CA LEU A 283 -25.97 10.12 9.24
C LEU A 283 -26.92 9.13 8.56
N GLN A 284 -28.14 8.93 9.06
CA GLN A 284 -29.16 8.10 8.40
C GLN A 284 -29.55 8.67 7.03
N VAL A 285 -29.73 9.99 6.95
CA VAL A 285 -29.95 10.68 5.65
C VAL A 285 -28.78 10.42 4.70
N ALA A 286 -27.53 10.57 5.17
CA ALA A 286 -26.35 10.31 4.35
C ALA A 286 -26.28 8.84 3.91
N ARG A 287 -26.61 7.89 4.80
CA ARG A 287 -26.66 6.46 4.49
C ARG A 287 -27.66 6.16 3.37
N ASP A 288 -28.89 6.64 3.49
CA ASP A 288 -29.97 6.36 2.54
C ASP A 288 -29.69 6.97 1.16
N TYR A 289 -28.99 8.11 1.15
CA TYR A 289 -28.43 8.69 -0.08
C TYR A 289 -27.47 7.72 -0.79
N PHE A 290 -26.51 7.10 -0.07
CA PHE A 290 -25.58 6.15 -0.67
C PHE A 290 -26.21 4.79 -1.03
N ILE A 291 -27.28 4.38 -0.34
CA ILE A 291 -28.08 3.21 -0.74
C ILE A 291 -28.71 3.45 -2.11
N SER A 292 -29.23 4.65 -2.33
CA SER A 292 -29.88 5.07 -3.58
C SER A 292 -28.86 5.35 -4.70
N ASN A 293 -27.58 5.56 -4.36
CA ASN A 293 -26.53 5.98 -5.28
C ASN A 293 -25.24 5.12 -5.14
N LYS A 294 -25.38 3.81 -5.34
CA LYS A 294 -24.30 2.81 -5.09
C LYS A 294 -22.99 3.02 -5.87
N ASN A 295 -23.00 3.81 -6.94
CA ASN A 295 -21.81 4.07 -7.78
C ASN A 295 -20.99 5.29 -7.33
N LEU A 296 -21.47 6.03 -6.33
CA LEU A 296 -20.74 7.20 -5.81
C LEU A 296 -19.58 6.77 -4.93
N THR A 297 -18.58 7.64 -4.85
CA THR A 297 -17.43 7.47 -3.96
C THR A 297 -17.49 8.46 -2.80
N LEU A 298 -16.74 8.19 -1.73
CA LEU A 298 -16.56 9.11 -0.62
C LEU A 298 -15.10 9.09 -0.17
N GLY A 299 -14.39 10.22 -0.20
CA GLY A 299 -12.97 10.27 0.19
C GLY A 299 -12.04 9.47 -0.75
N GLY A 300 -12.54 9.07 -1.92
CA GLY A 300 -11.92 8.14 -2.85
C GLY A 300 -12.18 6.64 -2.54
N TYR A 301 -12.98 6.32 -1.53
CA TYR A 301 -13.47 4.96 -1.27
C TYR A 301 -14.66 4.65 -2.19
N ASP A 302 -14.62 3.50 -2.87
CA ASP A 302 -15.59 3.05 -3.88
C ASP A 302 -16.32 1.75 -3.49
N GLY A 303 -16.14 1.27 -2.25
CA GLY A 303 -16.88 0.12 -1.70
C GLY A 303 -18.26 0.51 -1.15
N ASP A 304 -18.81 -0.33 -0.26
CA ASP A 304 -20.13 -0.09 0.35
C ASP A 304 -20.09 1.04 1.41
N ILE A 305 -20.31 2.27 0.96
CA ILE A 305 -20.34 3.47 1.82
C ILE A 305 -21.51 3.41 2.80
N SER A 306 -22.66 2.86 2.39
CA SER A 306 -23.83 2.76 3.27
C SER A 306 -23.53 1.90 4.50
N ARG A 307 -22.79 0.80 4.31
CA ARG A 307 -22.32 -0.04 5.41
C ARG A 307 -21.28 0.66 6.29
N LEU A 308 -20.38 1.47 5.73
CA LEU A 308 -19.46 2.27 6.55
C LEU A 308 -20.23 3.26 7.42
N ILE A 309 -21.27 3.91 6.88
CA ILE A 309 -22.10 4.84 7.65
C ILE A 309 -22.88 4.11 8.75
N ASP A 310 -23.36 2.88 8.51
CA ASP A 310 -23.96 2.04 9.57
C ASP A 310 -22.99 1.82 10.74
N ILE A 311 -21.71 1.53 10.45
CA ILE A 311 -20.67 1.41 11.48
C ILE A 311 -20.40 2.76 12.19
N VAL A 312 -20.41 3.87 11.46
CA VAL A 312 -20.25 5.23 12.03
C VAL A 312 -21.40 5.59 12.98
N ILE A 313 -22.63 5.16 12.67
CA ILE A 313 -23.79 5.33 13.54
C ILE A 313 -23.63 4.51 14.84
N ALA A 314 -23.16 3.26 14.73
CA ALA A 314 -22.95 2.35 15.87
C ALA A 314 -21.57 2.50 16.55
N LEU A 315 -20.82 3.56 16.22
CA LEU A 315 -19.38 3.62 16.49
C LEU A 315 -19.03 3.64 17.98
N GLU A 316 -19.84 4.30 18.80
CA GLU A 316 -19.66 4.32 20.27
C GLU A 316 -19.61 2.90 20.85
N PHE A 317 -20.56 2.04 20.46
CA PHE A 317 -20.61 0.65 20.91
C PHE A 317 -19.37 -0.12 20.46
N HIS A 318 -18.98 0.03 19.19
CA HIS A 318 -17.79 -0.63 18.65
C HIS A 318 -16.51 -0.20 19.38
N LEU A 319 -16.30 1.10 19.57
CA LEU A 319 -15.12 1.63 20.27
C LEU A 319 -15.09 1.21 21.75
N GLY A 320 -16.24 1.17 22.42
CA GLY A 320 -16.36 0.64 23.78
C GLY A 320 -15.93 -0.83 23.86
N SER A 321 -16.34 -1.66 22.90
CA SER A 321 -15.92 -3.07 22.81
C SER A 321 -14.43 -3.28 22.48
N MET A 322 -13.75 -2.22 22.01
CA MET A 322 -12.31 -2.19 21.74
C MET A 322 -11.53 -1.56 22.91
N ASN A 323 -12.15 -1.35 24.07
CA ASN A 323 -11.50 -0.80 25.27
C ASN A 323 -10.70 0.48 24.95
N ILE A 324 -11.37 1.41 24.26
CA ILE A 324 -10.80 2.70 23.87
C ILE A 324 -10.33 3.47 25.11
N ARG A 325 -9.17 4.12 25.00
CA ARG A 325 -8.56 4.97 26.04
C ARG A 325 -8.08 6.27 25.43
N ILE A 326 -8.35 7.41 26.04
CA ILE A 326 -7.80 8.70 25.59
C ILE A 326 -6.41 8.93 26.19
N ASP A 327 -5.52 9.50 25.40
CA ASP A 327 -4.26 10.08 25.89
C ASP A 327 -4.40 11.61 25.88
N ASP A 328 -4.60 12.17 27.06
CA ASP A 328 -4.72 13.61 27.30
C ASP A 328 -3.48 14.19 28.02
N SER A 329 -2.40 13.42 28.10
CA SER A 329 -1.14 13.83 28.74
C SER A 329 -0.53 15.07 28.08
N ILE A 330 -0.82 15.29 26.79
CA ILE A 330 -0.34 16.44 26.00
C ILE A 330 -1.51 17.22 25.42
N LYS A 331 -1.50 18.55 25.63
CA LYS A 331 -2.44 19.46 24.99
C LYS A 331 -2.23 19.45 23.47
N SER A 332 -3.17 18.81 22.77
CA SER A 332 -3.14 18.66 21.31
C SER A 332 -4.40 19.25 20.67
N SER A 333 -4.26 19.69 19.43
CA SER A 333 -5.40 20.10 18.59
C SER A 333 -6.25 18.92 18.11
N ARG A 334 -5.73 17.70 18.32
CA ARG A 334 -6.33 16.39 18.03
C ARG A 334 -6.60 15.63 19.31
N TYR A 335 -7.47 14.64 19.23
CA TYR A 335 -7.48 13.54 20.20
C TYR A 335 -6.51 12.46 19.75
N THR A 336 -5.88 11.81 20.72
CA THR A 336 -5.13 10.58 20.56
C THR A 336 -5.83 9.53 21.40
N PHE A 337 -6.22 8.42 20.79
CA PHE A 337 -6.84 7.30 21.47
C PHE A 337 -6.02 6.03 21.25
N THR A 338 -6.00 5.15 22.24
CA THR A 338 -5.54 3.77 22.10
C THR A 338 -6.74 2.84 22.03
N LEU A 339 -6.70 1.84 21.15
CA LEU A 339 -7.75 0.81 20.98
C LEU A 339 -7.11 -0.56 21.08
N ASP A 340 -7.76 -1.50 21.75
CA ASP A 340 -7.34 -2.90 21.77
C ASP A 340 -7.71 -3.58 20.44
N PHE A 341 -6.76 -4.32 19.88
CA PHE A 341 -6.92 -5.15 18.71
C PHE A 341 -6.88 -6.63 19.12
N ASN A 342 -7.97 -7.33 18.80
CA ASN A 342 -8.06 -8.77 18.96
C ASN A 342 -8.42 -9.41 17.62
N ASN A 343 -7.50 -10.18 17.06
CA ASN A 343 -7.70 -10.84 15.76
C ASN A 343 -8.88 -11.83 15.77
N ASN A 344 -9.21 -12.40 16.93
CA ASN A 344 -10.29 -13.39 17.06
C ASN A 344 -11.67 -12.74 17.28
N GLN A 345 -11.72 -11.43 17.56
CA GLN A 345 -12.96 -10.71 17.78
C GLN A 345 -13.54 -10.22 16.45
N GLN A 346 -14.86 -10.41 16.27
CA GLN A 346 -15.61 -9.84 15.16
C GLN A 346 -15.87 -8.34 15.38
N SER A 347 -14.78 -7.58 15.46
CA SER A 347 -14.82 -6.13 15.54
C SER A 347 -14.53 -5.50 14.18
N PRO A 348 -15.16 -4.36 13.85
CA PRO A 348 -15.09 -3.71 12.54
C PRO A 348 -13.78 -2.94 12.34
N TYR A 349 -12.63 -3.56 12.64
CA TYR A 349 -11.31 -2.91 12.53
C TYR A 349 -10.99 -2.49 11.09
N LEU A 350 -11.42 -3.28 10.10
CA LEU A 350 -11.25 -2.96 8.68
C LEU A 350 -12.10 -1.75 8.32
N GLU A 351 -13.40 -1.79 8.62
CA GLU A 351 -14.32 -0.69 8.36
C GLU A 351 -13.88 0.58 9.08
N LEU A 352 -13.41 0.47 10.32
CA LEU A 352 -12.81 1.60 11.06
C LEU A 352 -11.62 2.18 10.31
N SER A 353 -10.69 1.35 9.83
CA SER A 353 -9.53 1.83 9.06
C SER A 353 -9.91 2.52 7.75
N GLU A 354 -11.00 2.08 7.10
CA GLU A 354 -11.53 2.73 5.89
C GLU A 354 -12.23 4.05 6.25
N ILE A 355 -13.04 4.09 7.30
CA ILE A 355 -13.68 5.32 7.82
C ILE A 355 -12.62 6.38 8.13
N ILE A 356 -11.53 5.99 8.80
CA ILE A 356 -10.42 6.89 9.11
C ILE A 356 -9.68 7.34 7.84
N GLY A 357 -9.57 6.47 6.82
CA GLY A 357 -8.99 6.82 5.52
C GLY A 357 -9.86 7.78 4.70
N ILE A 358 -11.18 7.77 4.89
CA ILE A 358 -12.14 8.69 4.26
C ILE A 358 -12.02 10.10 4.84
N ILE A 359 -11.86 10.21 6.17
CA ILE A 359 -11.72 11.52 6.83
C ILE A 359 -10.27 12.03 6.73
N LYS A 360 -10.05 13.14 6.02
CA LYS A 360 -8.70 13.73 5.81
C LYS A 360 -7.98 14.14 7.12
N SER A 361 -8.71 14.21 8.21
CA SER A 361 -8.28 14.69 9.53
C SER A 361 -8.03 13.56 10.55
N GLY A 362 -7.96 12.30 10.10
CA GLY A 362 -7.70 11.14 10.94
C GLY A 362 -6.44 10.35 10.52
N SER A 363 -5.89 9.59 11.46
CA SER A 363 -4.88 8.56 11.18
C SER A 363 -5.01 7.40 12.16
N MET A 364 -4.80 6.18 11.68
CA MET A 364 -4.82 4.96 12.48
C MET A 364 -3.52 4.18 12.23
N ASN A 365 -2.79 3.86 13.30
CA ASN A 365 -1.50 3.18 13.24
C ASN A 365 -1.42 2.12 14.34
N TRP A 366 -0.52 1.14 14.20
CA TRP A 366 -0.15 0.29 15.33
C TRP A 366 0.65 1.09 16.36
N THR A 367 0.41 0.81 17.64
CA THR A 367 1.23 1.29 18.76
C THR A 367 1.65 0.11 19.63
N GLY A 368 2.63 0.31 20.51
CA GLY A 368 3.18 -0.76 21.35
C GLY A 368 3.89 -1.88 20.58
N VAL A 369 4.28 -1.64 19.32
CA VAL A 369 5.08 -2.55 18.49
C VAL A 369 6.47 -1.97 18.27
N SER A 370 7.50 -2.82 18.22
CA SER A 370 8.86 -2.39 17.90
C SER A 370 8.97 -1.91 16.45
N SER A 371 9.98 -1.07 16.16
CA SER A 371 10.28 -0.63 14.78
C SER A 371 10.54 -1.82 13.85
N GLY A 372 11.27 -2.85 14.33
CA GLY A 372 11.51 -4.09 13.59
C GLY A 372 10.21 -4.85 13.29
N GLN A 373 9.35 -5.09 14.28
CA GLN A 373 8.05 -5.74 14.05
C GLN A 373 7.20 -4.96 13.04
N LYS A 374 7.18 -3.62 13.13
CA LYS A 374 6.47 -2.77 12.18
C LYS A 374 7.05 -2.88 10.77
N ALA A 375 8.38 -2.89 10.63
CA ALA A 375 9.06 -3.08 9.36
C ALA A 375 8.71 -4.42 8.71
N TYR A 376 8.77 -5.53 9.46
CA TYR A 376 8.37 -6.84 8.97
C TYR A 376 6.89 -6.87 8.57
N LEU A 377 6.00 -6.34 9.42
CA LEU A 377 4.57 -6.32 9.12
C LEU A 377 4.26 -5.51 7.85
N ASN A 378 4.92 -4.36 7.66
CA ASN A 378 4.83 -3.56 6.45
C ASN A 378 5.29 -4.36 5.22
N MET A 379 6.49 -4.94 5.28
CA MET A 379 7.08 -5.71 4.17
C MET A 379 6.21 -6.90 3.77
N PHE A 380 5.86 -7.76 4.73
CA PHE A 380 5.13 -8.98 4.43
C PHE A 380 3.67 -8.72 4.04
N SER A 381 3.00 -7.75 4.65
CA SER A 381 1.63 -7.39 4.24
C SER A 381 1.60 -6.80 2.83
N ALA A 382 2.59 -5.97 2.47
CA ALA A 382 2.72 -5.40 1.13
C ALA A 382 2.97 -6.51 0.09
N ILE A 383 3.98 -7.36 0.30
CA ILE A 383 4.29 -8.50 -0.57
C ILE A 383 3.07 -9.43 -0.69
N TRP A 384 2.45 -9.81 0.42
CA TRP A 384 1.27 -10.69 0.42
C TRP A 384 0.10 -10.09 -0.36
N SER A 385 -0.20 -8.81 -0.17
CA SER A 385 -1.31 -8.15 -0.84
C SER A 385 -1.09 -8.10 -2.36
N THR A 386 0.15 -7.85 -2.78
CA THR A 386 0.56 -7.77 -4.17
C THR A 386 0.53 -9.14 -4.83
N LEU A 387 1.12 -10.16 -4.20
CA LEU A 387 1.06 -11.54 -4.67
C LEU A 387 -0.37 -12.09 -4.73
N SER A 388 -1.23 -11.74 -3.77
CA SER A 388 -2.64 -12.16 -3.75
C SER A 388 -3.46 -11.59 -4.90
N LYS A 389 -3.12 -10.39 -5.39
CA LYS A 389 -3.73 -9.79 -6.58
C LYS A 389 -3.18 -10.42 -7.85
N VAL A 390 -1.86 -10.59 -7.92
CA VAL A 390 -1.16 -11.19 -9.06
C VAL A 390 -1.59 -12.63 -9.28
N GLY A 391 -1.77 -13.43 -8.23
CA GLY A 391 -2.24 -14.81 -8.34
C GLY A 391 -3.65 -14.96 -8.93
N LYS A 392 -4.46 -13.89 -8.96
CA LYS A 392 -5.77 -13.87 -9.63
C LYS A 392 -5.67 -13.55 -11.13
N ALA A 393 -4.52 -13.10 -11.61
CA ALA A 393 -4.32 -12.79 -13.03
C ALA A 393 -4.16 -14.08 -13.83
N LYS A 394 -5.07 -14.33 -14.79
CA LYS A 394 -5.13 -15.57 -15.60
C LYS A 394 -3.84 -15.91 -16.37
N ASN A 395 -2.98 -14.93 -16.63
CA ASN A 395 -1.82 -15.10 -17.51
C ASN A 395 -0.46 -15.03 -16.78
N ASN A 396 -0.41 -14.98 -15.44
CA ASN A 396 0.87 -14.78 -14.74
C ASN A 396 1.87 -15.93 -14.98
N SER A 397 3.04 -15.59 -15.53
CA SER A 397 4.09 -16.56 -15.91
C SER A 397 5.14 -16.82 -14.80
N GLY A 398 5.08 -16.04 -13.72
CA GLY A 398 5.99 -16.09 -12.58
C GLY A 398 6.12 -14.72 -11.89
N THR A 399 6.86 -14.66 -10.79
CA THR A 399 7.14 -13.40 -10.09
C THR A 399 8.63 -13.26 -9.81
N LEU A 400 9.19 -12.11 -10.16
CA LEU A 400 10.50 -11.65 -9.69
C LEU A 400 10.28 -10.61 -8.59
N LEU A 401 10.84 -10.87 -7.41
CA LEU A 401 10.80 -9.97 -6.27
C LEU A 401 12.20 -9.40 -6.03
N CYS A 402 12.35 -8.09 -6.26
CA CYS A 402 13.56 -7.34 -5.96
C CYS A 402 13.40 -6.67 -4.59
N ILE A 403 14.32 -6.96 -3.67
CA ILE A 403 14.33 -6.38 -2.31
C ILE A 403 15.65 -5.63 -2.16
N ASP A 404 15.56 -4.31 -1.98
CA ASP A 404 16.72 -3.48 -1.64
C ASP A 404 16.85 -3.33 -0.13
N GLU A 405 18.09 -3.34 0.37
CA GLU A 405 18.41 -3.28 1.81
C GLU A 405 17.60 -4.33 2.61
N ALA A 406 17.61 -5.58 2.12
CA ALA A 406 16.84 -6.69 2.68
C ALA A 406 17.22 -7.04 4.14
N ASP A 407 18.43 -6.68 4.55
CA ASP A 407 18.98 -6.83 5.89
C ASP A 407 18.57 -5.70 6.84
N LEU A 408 18.00 -4.62 6.32
CA LEU A 408 17.53 -3.51 7.12
C LEU A 408 16.44 -3.99 8.09
N TYR A 409 16.66 -3.76 9.39
CA TYR A 409 15.83 -4.24 10.52
C TYR A 409 15.90 -5.74 10.82
N LEU A 410 16.74 -6.52 10.12
CA LEU A 410 17.11 -7.87 10.52
C LEU A 410 18.17 -7.80 11.62
N HIS A 411 17.79 -7.41 12.84
CA HIS A 411 18.69 -7.57 13.99
C HIS A 411 18.79 -9.07 14.33
N PRO A 412 19.99 -9.67 14.29
CA PRO A 412 20.15 -11.02 14.83
C PRO A 412 19.75 -10.99 16.31
N LYS A 413 18.89 -11.94 16.69
CA LYS A 413 18.52 -12.17 18.08
C LYS A 413 19.62 -12.90 18.83
#